data_AF-A0A7V6YUS8-F1
#
_entry.id   AF-A0A7V6YUS8-F1
#
_cell.length_a   1.000
_cell.length_b   1.000
_cell.length_c   1.000
_cell.angle_alpha   90.00
_cell.angle_beta   90.00
_cell.angle_gamma   90.00
#
_symmetry.space_group_name_H-M   'P 1'
#
loop_
_entity.id
_entity.type
_entity.pdbx_description
1 polymer ?
#
loop_
_entity_poly.entity_id
_entity_poly.type
_entity_poly.pdbx_seq_one_letter_code
_entity_poly.pdbx_strand_id
1 'polypeptide(L)' 'MDNRLGIQFLVLLILIFGSRLIWDRRFKAKHGQQVLKGFVRTNEISIDPTTNKRLVVYFNPETGERFYKEE' A
#
# COMPACT_ATOMS: atom_id res chain seq x y z
N MET A 1 -35.43 18.19 12.54
CA MET A 1 -34.52 17.03 12.42
C MET A 1 -33.30 17.34 13.26
N ASP A 2 -32.99 16.49 14.25
CA ASP A 2 -31.89 16.76 15.17
C ASP A 2 -30.55 16.82 14.43
N ASN A 3 -29.86 17.96 14.55
CA ASN A 3 -28.58 18.22 13.89
C ASN A 3 -27.49 17.19 14.25
N ARG A 4 -27.70 16.43 15.35
CA ARG A 4 -26.84 15.33 15.81
C ARG A 4 -26.67 14.24 14.75
N LEU A 5 -27.76 13.85 14.08
CA LEU A 5 -27.72 12.81 13.04
C LEU A 5 -26.98 13.33 11.79
N GLY A 6 -27.23 14.59 11.40
CA GLY A 6 -26.55 15.21 10.27
C GLY A 6 -25.03 15.28 10.45
N ILE A 7 -24.57 15.63 11.65
CA ILE A 7 -23.13 15.67 11.97
C ILE A 7 -22.51 14.26 11.96
N GLN A 8 -23.20 13.26 12.52
CA GLN A 8 -22.73 11.87 12.48
C GLN A 8 -22.56 11.34 11.05
N PHE A 9 -23.54 11.62 10.17
CA PHE A 9 -23.44 11.26 8.75
C PHE A 9 -22.27 11.96 8.05
N LEU A 10 -22.05 13.24 8.35
CA LEU A 10 -20.97 14.01 7.75
C LEU A 10 -19.58 13.49 8.18
N VAL A 11 -19.41 13.16 9.46
CA VAL A 11 -18.19 12.51 9.98
C VAL A 11 -17.97 11.14 9.34
N LEU A 12 -19.02 10.33 9.20
CA LEU A 12 -18.93 9.01 8.55
C LEU A 12 -18.47 9.14 7.10
N LEU A 13 -18.99 10.09 6.34
CA LEU A 13 -18.57 10.34 4.97
C LEU A 13 -17.10 10.77 4.91
N ILE A 14 -16.64 11.65 5.80
CA ILE A 14 -15.22 12.04 5.88
C ILE A 14 -14.33 10.83 6.15
N LEU A 15 -14.73 9.90 7.03
CA LEU A 15 -13.95 8.69 7.30
C LEU A 15 -13.91 7.75 6.09
N ILE A 16 -15.03 7.55 5.39
CA ILE A 16 -15.10 6.69 4.20
C ILE A 16 -14.23 7.27 3.07
N PHE A 17 -14.38 8.56 2.75
CA PHE A 17 -13.60 9.18 1.68
C PHE A 17 -12.14 9.43 2.06
N GLY A 18 -11.89 9.82 3.31
CA GLY A 18 -10.54 10.02 3.84
C GLY A 18 -9.74 8.73 3.93
N SER A 19 -10.36 7.62 4.34
CA SER A 19 -9.70 6.30 4.38
C SER A 19 -9.28 5.83 2.99
N ARG A 20 -10.10 6.07 1.95
CA ARG A 20 -9.74 5.73 0.56
C ARG A 20 -8.50 6.50 0.08
N LEU A 21 -8.37 7.78 0.43
CA LEU A 21 -7.21 8.60 0.08
C LEU A 21 -5.93 8.12 0.79
N ILE A 22 -6.04 7.73 2.07
CA ILE A 22 -4.90 7.22 2.84
C ILE A 22 -4.50 5.82 2.34
N TRP A 23 -5.47 4.96 2.02
CA TRP A 23 -5.21 3.61 1.47
C TRP A 23 -4.49 3.69 0.13
N ASP A 24 -4.98 4.50 -0.82
CA ASP A 24 -4.40 4.59 -2.17
C ASP A 24 -2.95 5.10 -2.13
N ARG A 25 -2.64 6.07 -1.25
CA ARG A 25 -1.28 6.56 -1.04
C ARG A 25 -0.37 5.51 -0.40
N ARG A 26 -0.84 4.76 0.61
CA ARG A 26 -0.03 3.72 1.29
C ARG A 26 0.26 2.54 0.38
N PHE A 27 -0.70 2.17 -0.47
CA PHE A 27 -0.56 1.05 -1.39
C PHE A 27 0.44 1.39 -2.51
N LYS A 28 0.31 2.56 -3.13
CA LYS A 28 1.22 3.02 -4.20
C LYS A 28 2.64 3.30 -3.72
N ALA A 29 2.84 3.70 -2.46
CA ALA A 29 4.17 3.99 -1.93
C ALA A 29 5.00 2.72 -1.67
N LYS A 30 4.36 1.57 -1.40
CA LYS A 30 5.06 0.32 -1.10
C LYS A 30 5.11 -0.66 -2.28
N HIS A 31 4.33 -0.41 -3.32
CA HIS A 31 4.22 -1.26 -4.50
C HIS A 31 4.40 -0.38 -5.74
N GLY A 32 5.50 -0.57 -6.44
CA GLY A 32 5.83 0.17 -7.65
C GLY A 32 6.66 -0.67 -8.61
N GLN A 33 6.71 -0.26 -9.87
CA GLN A 33 7.53 -0.94 -10.89
C GLN A 33 9.02 -0.58 -10.78
N GLN A 34 9.35 0.59 -10.22
CA GLN A 34 10.72 1.08 -10.10
C GLN A 34 11.27 0.87 -8.71
N VAL A 35 12.36 0.12 -8.64
CA VAL A 35 13.16 -0.08 -7.42
C VAL A 35 14.03 1.16 -7.23
N LEU A 36 13.88 1.83 -6.09
CA LEU A 36 14.70 2.98 -5.71
C LEU A 36 16.16 2.54 -5.50
N LYS A 37 17.12 3.45 -5.71
CA LYS A 37 18.54 3.19 -5.42
C LYS A 37 18.72 2.85 -3.93
N GLY A 38 19.56 1.86 -3.64
CA GLY A 38 19.82 1.36 -2.27
C GLY A 38 19.04 0.09 -1.90
N PHE A 39 18.05 -0.31 -2.69
CA PHE A 39 17.34 -1.58 -2.50
C PHE A 39 18.08 -2.75 -3.18
N VAL A 40 18.39 -3.79 -2.42
CA VAL A 40 19.04 -5.02 -2.87
C VAL A 40 17.99 -6.11 -3.06
N ARG A 41 18.02 -6.78 -4.22
CA ARG A 41 17.13 -7.90 -4.51
C ARG A 41 17.40 -9.05 -3.53
N THR A 42 16.37 -9.58 -2.91
CA THR A 42 16.47 -10.76 -2.05
C THR A 42 16.09 -12.04 -2.79
N ASN A 43 16.29 -13.19 -2.16
CA ASN A 43 15.82 -14.48 -2.65
C ASN A 43 14.34 -14.75 -2.30
N GLU A 44 13.68 -13.84 -1.60
CA GLU A 44 12.26 -13.97 -1.25
C GLU A 44 11.40 -13.66 -2.48
N ILE A 45 10.65 -14.68 -2.93
CA ILE A 45 9.77 -14.63 -4.08
C ILE A 45 8.41 -15.18 -3.64
N SER A 46 7.34 -14.42 -3.88
CA SER A 46 5.96 -14.85 -3.68
C SER A 46 5.28 -14.99 -5.03
N ILE A 47 4.67 -16.15 -5.30
CA ILE A 47 3.93 -16.39 -6.53
C ILE A 47 2.47 -16.56 -6.15
N ASP A 48 1.59 -15.75 -6.73
CA ASP A 48 0.15 -15.90 -6.55
C ASP A 48 -0.34 -17.12 -7.36
N PRO A 49 -0.89 -18.17 -6.72
CA PRO A 49 -1.34 -19.38 -7.43
C PRO A 49 -2.56 -19.14 -8.31
N THR A 50 -3.31 -18.06 -8.09
CA THR A 50 -4.53 -17.72 -8.83
C THR A 50 -4.22 -16.91 -10.08
N THR A 51 -3.20 -16.06 -10.03
CA THR A 51 -2.87 -15.11 -11.09
C THR A 51 -1.50 -15.32 -11.73
N ASN A 52 -0.68 -16.22 -11.20
CA ASN A 52 0.73 -16.44 -11.56
C ASN A 52 1.61 -15.18 -11.45
N LYS A 53 1.14 -14.12 -10.79
CA LYS A 53 1.92 -12.90 -10.56
C LYS A 53 3.08 -13.20 -9.62
N ARG A 54 4.28 -12.78 -10.00
CA ARG A 54 5.50 -13.00 -9.22
C ARG A 54 5.90 -11.71 -8.52
N LEU A 55 5.93 -11.76 -7.19
CA LEU A 55 6.37 -10.66 -6.35
C LEU A 55 7.76 -10.96 -5.81
N VAL A 56 8.72 -10.10 -6.14
CA VAL A 56 10.09 -10.16 -5.63
C VAL A 56 10.28 -9.12 -4.55
N VAL A 57 10.85 -9.53 -3.42
CA VAL A 57 11.16 -8.63 -2.31
C VAL A 57 12.55 -8.04 -2.50
N TYR A 58 12.63 -6.72 -2.37
CA TYR A 58 13.87 -5.97 -2.29
C TYR A 58 14.03 -5.38 -0.89
N PHE A 59 15.24 -5.37 -0.37
CA PHE A 59 15.57 -4.90 0.99
C PHE A 59 16.60 -3.77 0.93
N ASN A 60 16.35 -2.68 1.64
CA ASN A 60 17.33 -1.62 1.82
C ASN A 60 18.07 -1.83 3.16
N PRO A 61 19.37 -2.18 3.15
CA PRO A 61 20.13 -2.43 4.38
C PRO A 61 20.43 -1.16 5.18
N GLU A 62 20.39 0.03 4.55
CA GLU A 62 20.66 1.31 5.22
C GLU A 62 19.46 1.78 6.04
N THR A 63 18.23 1.56 5.54
CA THR A 63 16.99 2.02 6.20
C THR A 63 16.19 0.90 6.87
N GLY A 64 16.45 -0.37 6.54
CA GLY A 64 15.66 -1.51 6.98
C GLY A 64 14.34 -1.70 6.23
N GLU A 65 14.09 -0.92 5.18
CA GLU A 65 12.84 -0.95 4.43
C GLU A 65 12.75 -2.14 3.45
N ARG A 66 11.51 -2.59 3.19
CA ARG A 66 11.19 -3.63 2.22
C ARG A 66 10.30 -3.08 1.11
N PHE A 67 10.62 -3.43 -0.12
CA PHE A 67 9.89 -3.05 -1.32
C PHE A 67 9.48 -4.29 -2.10
N TYR A 68 8.20 -4.38 -2.48
CA TYR A 68 7.65 -5.51 -3.22
C TYR A 68 7.44 -5.09 -4.67
N LYS A 69 8.14 -5.76 -5.58
CA LYS A 69 8.05 -5.50 -7.01
C LYS A 69 7.38 -6.68 -7.70
N GLU A 70 6.38 -6.40 -8.53
CA GLU A 70 5.81 -7.39 -9.45
C GLU A 70 6.75 -7.56 -10.66
N GLU A 71 7.20 -8.79 -10.91
CA GLU A 71 7.98 -9.25 -12.07
C GLU A 71 7.16 -10.19 -12.95
#